data_AF-A0A1H4FUJ8-F1
#
_entry.id   AF-A0A1H4FUJ8-F1
#
_cell.length_a   1.000
_cell.length_b   1.000
_cell.length_c   1.000
_cell.angle_alpha   90.00
_cell.angle_beta   90.00
_cell.angle_gamma   90.00
#
_symmetry.space_group_name_H-M   'P 1'
#
loop_
_entity.id
_entity.type
_entity.pdbx_description
1 polymer ?
#
loop_
_entity_poly.entity_id
_entity_poly.type
_entity_poly.pdbx_seq_one_letter_code
_entity_poly.pdbx_strand_id
1 'polypeptide(L)'
;MSIYDDIESYGMTGEDYVAPIADHDAIAALAGPAVAALLEALSEAGLERHLPGVGWGVVNAIHREIERLDRKADDNAAVIRTLIAEQDGTEVKDVELQTAMTAQARMEECREALATFREAAAEAYANATGEPWLPRSGSRAGHGVTAAQIDARAMLTAARDKRAADLNPEGPRFVVSGPAKWTDVDAVFAALDKLRSRKPDMVLVTKGAPGAELVARKWAALRGTPQITVAMNWSLGKQTAFKAIDEALALAPAGVVVFEDAAHPLTGVSLNLIQKAAAKRIAVWRVGAASPTARAVA
;
A
#
# COMPACT_ATOMS: atom_id res chain seq x y z
N MET A 1 -4.62 -7.61 -15.32
CA MET A 1 -5.18 -8.42 -14.23
C MET A 1 -6.68 -8.40 -14.39
N SER A 2 -7.35 -9.55 -14.39
CA SER A 2 -8.81 -9.60 -14.58
C SER A 2 -9.52 -9.15 -13.31
N ILE A 3 -10.71 -8.54 -13.45
CA ILE A 3 -11.55 -8.15 -12.30
C ILE A 3 -11.82 -9.35 -11.37
N TYR A 4 -11.87 -10.56 -11.95
CA TYR A 4 -12.07 -11.81 -11.24
C TYR A 4 -10.85 -12.25 -10.42
N ASP A 5 -9.63 -11.94 -10.89
CA ASP A 5 -8.39 -12.26 -10.17
C ASP A 5 -8.26 -11.43 -8.89
N ASP A 6 -8.73 -10.17 -8.92
CA ASP A 6 -8.69 -9.28 -7.76
C ASP A 6 -9.77 -9.61 -6.72
N ILE A 7 -10.97 -10.01 -7.15
CA ILE A 7 -12.06 -10.43 -6.26
C ILE A 7 -11.63 -11.65 -5.43
N GLU A 8 -11.01 -12.64 -6.05
CA GLU A 8 -10.52 -13.85 -5.38
C GLU A 8 -9.35 -13.56 -4.43
N SER A 9 -8.47 -12.62 -4.79
CA SER A 9 -7.33 -12.21 -3.97
C SER A 9 -7.74 -11.58 -2.63
N TYR A 10 -8.90 -10.90 -2.58
CA TYR A 10 -9.36 -10.19 -1.37
C TYR A 10 -10.55 -10.86 -0.66
N GLY A 11 -11.07 -11.98 -1.18
CA GLY A 11 -12.18 -12.71 -0.56
C GLY A 11 -13.49 -11.93 -0.50
N MET A 12 -13.68 -10.96 -1.41
CA MET A 12 -14.88 -10.14 -1.49
C MET A 12 -15.94 -10.82 -2.36
N THR A 13 -17.22 -10.57 -2.13
CA THR A 13 -18.25 -10.95 -3.09
C THR A 13 -18.25 -9.95 -4.26
N GLY A 14 -18.67 -10.37 -5.46
CA GLY A 14 -18.67 -9.50 -6.64
C GLY A 14 -19.52 -8.22 -6.51
N GLU A 15 -20.40 -8.15 -5.50
CA GLU A 15 -21.19 -6.95 -5.18
C GLU A 15 -20.44 -5.95 -4.27
N ASP A 16 -19.45 -6.41 -3.50
CA ASP A 16 -18.68 -5.58 -2.55
C ASP A 16 -17.34 -5.08 -3.12
N TYR A 17 -16.93 -5.60 -4.29
CA TYR A 17 -15.64 -5.26 -4.88
C TYR A 17 -15.67 -3.88 -5.55
N VAL A 18 -14.94 -2.93 -4.96
CA VAL A 18 -14.69 -1.62 -5.55
C VAL A 18 -13.26 -1.62 -6.08
N ALA A 19 -13.13 -1.67 -7.41
CA ALA A 19 -11.81 -1.64 -8.05
C ALA A 19 -11.03 -0.37 -7.66
N PRO A 20 -9.74 -0.51 -7.32
CA PRO A 20 -8.90 0.65 -7.03
C PRO A 20 -8.82 1.55 -8.28
N ILE A 21 -8.82 2.85 -8.04
CA ILE A 21 -8.57 3.82 -9.11
C ILE A 21 -7.08 3.78 -9.42
N ALA A 22 -6.75 3.69 -10.72
CA ALA A 22 -5.37 3.72 -11.17
C ALA A 22 -4.68 5.04 -10.75
N ASP A 23 -3.36 5.02 -10.60
CA ASP A 23 -2.62 6.24 -10.31
C ASP A 23 -2.74 7.27 -11.46
N HIS A 24 -2.40 8.52 -11.14
CA HIS A 24 -2.55 9.64 -12.06
C HIS A 24 -1.70 9.49 -13.33
N ASP A 25 -0.51 8.91 -13.22
CA ASP A 25 0.39 8.70 -14.35
C ASP A 25 -0.18 7.66 -15.32
N ALA A 26 -0.70 6.56 -14.79
CA ALA A 26 -1.40 5.53 -15.55
C ALA A 26 -2.66 6.09 -16.22
N ILE A 27 -3.44 6.92 -15.52
CA ILE A 27 -4.62 7.58 -16.10
C ILE A 27 -4.20 8.50 -17.24
N ALA A 28 -3.19 9.35 -17.06
CA ALA A 28 -2.71 10.27 -18.08
C ALA A 28 -2.16 9.52 -19.31
N ALA A 29 -1.38 8.47 -19.08
CA ALA A 29 -0.81 7.61 -20.12
C ALA A 29 -1.87 6.87 -20.95
N LEU A 30 -3.07 6.66 -20.41
CA LEU A 30 -4.21 6.08 -21.14
C LEU A 30 -5.07 7.14 -21.82
N ALA A 31 -5.40 8.22 -21.11
CA ALA A 31 -6.37 9.22 -21.52
C ALA A 31 -5.92 10.02 -22.75
N GLY A 32 -4.69 10.52 -22.74
CA GLY A 32 -4.14 11.33 -23.83
C GLY A 32 -4.14 10.57 -25.17
N PRO A 33 -3.50 9.38 -25.24
CA PRO A 33 -3.49 8.57 -26.45
C PRO A 33 -4.87 8.14 -26.92
N ALA A 34 -5.80 7.82 -26.01
CA ALA A 34 -7.16 7.44 -26.39
C ALA A 34 -7.90 8.58 -27.12
N VAL A 35 -7.78 9.81 -26.62
CA VAL A 35 -8.39 10.98 -27.26
C VAL A 35 -7.65 11.35 -28.54
N ALA A 36 -6.32 11.29 -28.55
CA ALA A 36 -5.52 11.54 -29.75
C ALA A 36 -5.90 10.58 -30.88
N ALA A 37 -6.01 9.27 -30.59
CA ALA A 37 -6.39 8.26 -31.58
C ALA A 37 -7.80 8.50 -32.15
N LEU A 38 -8.74 8.97 -31.33
CA LEU A 38 -10.07 9.36 -31.82
C LEU A 38 -9.99 10.54 -32.79
N LEU A 39 -9.19 11.57 -32.47
CA LEU A 39 -9.04 12.75 -33.31
C LEU A 39 -8.29 12.44 -34.61
N GLU A 40 -7.28 11.59 -34.53
CA GLU A 40 -6.54 11.05 -35.68
C GLU A 40 -7.48 10.26 -36.59
N ALA A 41 -8.31 9.37 -36.05
CA ALA A 41 -9.30 8.62 -36.83
C ALA A 41 -10.31 9.53 -37.55
N LEU A 42 -10.72 10.66 -36.95
CA LEU A 42 -11.57 11.65 -37.63
C LEU A 42 -10.81 12.33 -38.78
N SER A 43 -9.53 12.61 -38.60
CA SER A 43 -8.70 13.20 -39.65
C SER A 43 -8.49 12.22 -40.81
N GLU A 44 -8.11 10.97 -40.53
CA GLU A 44 -7.91 9.94 -41.56
C GLU A 44 -9.19 9.60 -42.32
N ALA A 45 -10.35 9.76 -41.67
CA ALA A 45 -11.66 9.59 -42.30
C ALA A 45 -12.11 10.78 -43.16
N GLY A 46 -11.32 11.86 -43.28
CA GLY A 46 -11.69 13.07 -44.02
C GLY A 46 -12.77 13.91 -43.32
N LEU A 47 -12.85 13.84 -41.98
CA LEU A 47 -13.81 14.56 -41.15
C LEU A 47 -13.15 15.70 -40.36
N GLU A 48 -12.05 16.26 -40.84
CA GLU A 48 -11.24 17.28 -40.15
C GLU A 48 -12.07 18.50 -39.72
N ARG A 49 -13.05 18.90 -40.55
CA ARG A 49 -13.95 20.04 -40.24
C ARG A 49 -14.78 19.82 -38.95
N HIS A 50 -14.99 18.57 -38.55
CA HIS A 50 -15.79 18.21 -37.38
C HIS A 50 -14.93 17.93 -36.14
N LEU A 51 -13.62 17.78 -36.32
CA LEU A 51 -12.65 17.46 -35.27
C LEU A 51 -12.75 18.44 -34.08
N PRO A 52 -12.78 19.78 -34.27
CA PRO A 52 -12.88 20.70 -33.14
C PRO A 52 -14.17 20.53 -32.32
N GLY A 53 -15.29 20.25 -32.98
CA GLY A 53 -16.59 20.06 -32.32
C GLY A 53 -16.66 18.76 -31.53
N VAL A 54 -16.23 17.65 -32.14
CA VAL A 54 -16.24 16.33 -31.51
C VAL A 54 -15.24 16.27 -30.37
N GLY A 55 -13.99 16.71 -30.61
CA GLY A 55 -12.94 16.73 -29.60
C GLY A 55 -13.31 17.59 -28.39
N TRP A 56 -13.87 18.78 -28.63
CA TRP A 56 -14.36 19.63 -27.55
C TRP A 56 -15.45 18.93 -26.72
N GLY A 57 -16.37 18.23 -27.41
CA GLY A 57 -17.46 17.48 -26.79
C GLY A 57 -16.98 16.35 -25.88
N VAL A 58 -15.95 15.62 -26.28
CA VAL A 58 -15.35 14.52 -25.49
C VAL A 58 -14.77 15.05 -24.19
N VAL A 59 -13.89 16.06 -24.25
CA VAL A 59 -13.29 16.67 -23.06
C VAL A 59 -14.38 17.27 -22.16
N ASN A 60 -15.39 17.90 -22.76
CA ASN A 60 -16.50 18.48 -22.03
C ASN A 60 -17.42 17.44 -21.36
N ALA A 61 -17.56 16.23 -21.92
CA ALA A 61 -18.33 15.16 -21.28
C ALA A 61 -17.69 14.74 -19.95
N ILE A 62 -16.36 14.59 -19.94
CA ILE A 62 -15.59 14.29 -18.71
C ILE A 62 -15.72 15.45 -17.72
N HIS A 63 -15.60 16.68 -18.20
CA HIS A 63 -15.77 17.86 -17.35
C HIS A 63 -17.13 17.90 -16.65
N ARG A 64 -18.22 17.60 -17.37
CA ARG A 64 -19.57 17.55 -16.78
C ARG A 64 -19.75 16.41 -15.78
N GLU A 65 -19.03 15.31 -15.92
CA GLU A 65 -19.04 14.24 -14.93
C GLU A 65 -18.39 14.70 -13.62
N ILE A 66 -17.27 15.43 -13.70
CA ILE A 66 -16.63 16.07 -12.54
C ILE A 66 -17.62 16.99 -11.82
N GLU A 67 -18.31 17.88 -12.55
CA GLU A 67 -19.32 18.79 -11.96
C GLU A 67 -20.52 18.04 -11.34
N ARG A 68 -20.82 16.83 -11.82
CA ARG A 68 -21.87 16.00 -11.23
C ARG A 68 -21.38 15.32 -9.95
N LEU A 69 -20.14 14.89 -9.90
CA LEU A 69 -19.50 14.37 -8.69
C LEU A 69 -19.36 15.45 -7.63
N ASP A 70 -18.99 16.67 -8.00
CA ASP A 70 -18.89 17.80 -7.08
C ASP A 70 -20.21 18.05 -6.37
N ARG A 71 -21.32 18.11 -7.12
CA ARG A 71 -22.66 18.27 -6.53
C ARG A 71 -23.04 17.11 -5.60
N LYS A 72 -22.75 15.87 -6.00
CA LYS A 72 -23.01 14.69 -5.15
C LYS A 72 -22.19 14.72 -3.86
N ALA A 73 -20.93 15.15 -3.95
CA ALA A 73 -20.04 15.28 -2.80
C ALA A 73 -20.54 16.39 -1.85
N ASP A 74 -21.01 17.52 -2.38
CA ASP A 74 -21.61 18.59 -1.57
C ASP A 74 -22.88 18.11 -0.85
N ASP A 75 -23.75 17.38 -1.56
CA ASP A 75 -24.97 16.78 -0.98
C ASP A 75 -24.61 15.78 0.12
N ASN A 76 -23.64 14.90 -0.11
CA ASN A 76 -23.18 13.90 0.86
C ASN A 76 -22.47 14.56 2.07
N ALA A 77 -21.72 15.64 1.87
CA ALA A 77 -21.15 16.42 2.95
C ALA A 77 -22.22 17.09 3.84
N ALA A 78 -23.37 17.46 3.27
CA ALA A 78 -24.52 17.89 4.06
C ALA A 78 -25.08 16.73 4.91
N VAL A 79 -25.20 15.52 4.34
CA VAL A 79 -25.63 14.32 5.07
C VAL A 79 -24.68 13.99 6.23
N ILE A 80 -23.37 13.98 5.99
CA ILE A 80 -22.36 13.73 7.02
C ILE A 80 -22.49 14.71 8.19
N ARG A 81 -22.68 16.01 7.90
CA ARG A 81 -22.88 17.03 8.94
C ARG A 81 -24.12 16.76 9.78
N THR A 82 -25.22 16.34 9.17
CA THR A 82 -26.44 15.96 9.89
C THR A 82 -26.20 14.73 10.77
N LEU A 83 -25.58 13.67 10.23
CA LEU A 83 -25.28 12.45 10.98
C LEU A 83 -24.38 12.70 12.19
N ILE A 84 -23.38 13.57 12.06
CA ILE A 84 -22.52 13.98 13.19
C ILE A 84 -23.32 14.74 14.25
N ALA A 85 -24.22 15.65 13.83
CA ALA A 85 -25.02 16.44 14.76
C ALA A 85 -26.07 15.61 15.52
N GLU A 86 -26.60 14.57 14.87
CA GLU A 86 -27.61 13.67 15.43
C GLU A 86 -27.01 12.46 16.16
N GLN A 87 -25.69 12.42 16.31
CA GLN A 87 -25.00 11.28 16.87
C GLN A 87 -25.40 11.02 18.33
N ASP A 88 -25.88 9.81 18.61
CA ASP A 88 -26.35 9.37 19.93
C ASP A 88 -25.56 8.18 20.49
N GLY A 89 -24.50 7.77 19.80
CA GLY A 89 -23.62 6.66 20.19
C GLY A 89 -24.21 5.28 19.91
N THR A 90 -25.28 5.19 19.12
CA THR A 90 -25.79 3.91 18.63
C THR A 90 -24.91 3.36 17.50
N GLU A 91 -24.69 2.04 17.52
CA GLU A 91 -23.93 1.34 16.48
C GLU A 91 -24.50 1.57 15.07
N VAL A 92 -25.83 1.73 14.96
CA VAL A 92 -26.50 2.00 13.69
C VAL A 92 -26.07 3.34 13.09
N LYS A 93 -26.07 4.41 13.88
CA LYS A 93 -25.64 5.75 13.40
C LYS A 93 -24.15 5.82 13.14
N ASP A 94 -23.34 5.11 13.92
CA ASP A 94 -21.90 4.99 13.67
C ASP A 94 -21.62 4.33 12.31
N VAL A 95 -22.36 3.27 11.97
CA VAL A 95 -22.24 2.59 10.68
C VAL A 95 -22.71 3.49 9.53
N GLU A 96 -23.83 4.21 9.69
CA GLU A 96 -24.32 5.16 8.68
C GLU A 96 -23.32 6.29 8.41
N LEU A 97 -22.72 6.85 9.47
CA LEU A 97 -21.68 7.88 9.35
C LEU A 97 -20.45 7.34 8.63
N GLN A 98 -19.95 6.16 9.02
CA GLN A 98 -18.79 5.56 8.39
C GLN A 98 -19.04 5.23 6.90
N THR A 99 -20.26 4.81 6.57
CA THR A 99 -20.68 4.56 5.18
C THR A 99 -20.68 5.84 4.37
N ALA A 100 -21.27 6.92 4.90
CA ALA A 100 -21.30 8.23 4.24
C ALA A 100 -19.90 8.82 4.04
N MET A 101 -19.01 8.66 5.03
CA MET A 101 -17.60 9.06 4.92
C MET A 101 -16.82 8.25 3.89
N THR A 102 -17.07 6.94 3.80
CA THR A 102 -16.45 6.07 2.80
C THR A 102 -16.91 6.45 1.39
N ALA A 103 -18.20 6.74 1.21
CA ALA A 103 -18.74 7.24 -0.05
C ALA A 103 -18.14 8.60 -0.44
N GLN A 104 -17.95 9.51 0.53
CA GLN A 104 -17.31 10.81 0.31
C GLN A 104 -15.89 10.65 -0.25
N ALA A 105 -15.05 9.86 0.44
CA ALA A 105 -13.68 9.61 0.01
C ALA A 105 -13.64 9.04 -1.41
N ARG A 106 -14.56 8.12 -1.72
CA ARG A 106 -14.64 7.53 -3.06
C ARG A 106 -15.03 8.54 -4.14
N MET A 107 -15.97 9.43 -3.86
CA MET A 107 -16.36 10.50 -4.81
C MET A 107 -15.18 11.44 -5.09
N GLU A 108 -14.41 11.78 -4.07
CA GLU A 108 -13.21 12.62 -4.19
C GLU A 108 -12.13 11.94 -5.05
N GLU A 109 -11.85 10.66 -4.83
CA GLU A 109 -10.91 9.90 -5.66
C GLU A 109 -11.36 9.84 -7.14
N CYS A 110 -12.63 9.53 -7.39
CA CYS A 110 -13.20 9.50 -8.74
C CYS A 110 -13.09 10.85 -9.44
N ARG A 111 -13.39 11.94 -8.71
CA ARG A 111 -13.31 13.31 -9.22
C ARG A 111 -11.89 13.65 -9.66
N GLU A 112 -10.90 13.28 -8.86
CA GLU A 112 -9.48 13.55 -9.13
C GLU A 112 -8.93 12.75 -10.31
N ALA A 113 -9.33 11.48 -10.42
CA ALA A 113 -9.04 10.66 -11.58
C ALA A 113 -9.60 11.26 -12.87
N LEU A 114 -10.88 11.66 -12.84
CA LEU A 114 -11.52 12.31 -14.00
C LEU A 114 -10.91 13.67 -14.33
N ALA A 115 -10.46 14.43 -13.33
CA ALA A 115 -9.74 15.69 -13.57
C ALA A 115 -8.44 15.45 -14.33
N THR A 116 -7.68 14.42 -13.93
CA THR A 116 -6.43 14.02 -14.60
C THR A 116 -6.70 13.57 -16.03
N PHE A 117 -7.74 12.75 -16.22
CA PHE A 117 -8.18 12.34 -17.55
C PHE A 117 -8.53 13.56 -18.40
N ARG A 118 -9.30 14.52 -17.86
CA ARG A 118 -9.71 15.74 -18.57
C ARG A 118 -8.51 16.57 -19.02
N GLU A 119 -7.49 16.76 -18.18
CA GLU A 119 -6.29 17.53 -18.56
C GLU A 119 -5.53 16.85 -19.70
N ALA A 120 -5.28 15.53 -19.60
CA ALA A 120 -4.62 14.78 -20.67
C ALA A 120 -5.43 14.79 -21.99
N ALA A 121 -6.75 14.68 -21.89
CA ALA A 121 -7.67 14.79 -23.03
C ALA A 121 -7.67 16.21 -23.63
N ALA A 122 -7.60 17.25 -22.81
CA ALA A 122 -7.53 18.64 -23.24
C ALA A 122 -6.22 18.98 -23.94
N GLU A 123 -5.10 18.40 -23.49
CA GLU A 123 -3.80 18.50 -24.16
C GLU A 123 -3.82 17.82 -25.53
N ALA A 124 -4.35 16.59 -25.62
CA ALA A 124 -4.52 15.90 -26.89
C ALA A 124 -5.41 16.69 -27.88
N TYR A 125 -6.50 17.29 -27.37
CA TYR A 125 -7.34 18.19 -28.15
C TYR A 125 -6.56 19.40 -28.67
N ALA A 126 -5.83 20.10 -27.79
CA ALA A 126 -5.08 21.30 -28.16
C ALA A 126 -3.98 21.00 -29.19
N ASN A 127 -3.32 19.84 -29.06
CA ASN A 127 -2.32 19.40 -30.03
C ASN A 127 -2.92 19.11 -31.42
N ALA A 128 -4.14 18.57 -31.47
CA ALA A 128 -4.80 18.23 -32.73
C ALA A 128 -5.50 19.42 -33.41
N THR A 129 -6.03 20.38 -32.65
CA THR A 129 -6.77 21.55 -33.18
C THR A 129 -5.95 22.82 -33.27
N GLY A 130 -4.86 22.92 -32.50
CA GLY A 130 -4.13 24.16 -32.28
C GLY A 130 -4.81 25.14 -31.31
N GLU A 131 -6.00 24.80 -30.79
CA GLU A 131 -6.77 25.65 -29.88
C GLU A 131 -6.89 25.01 -28.49
N PRO A 132 -6.66 25.76 -27.40
CA PRO A 132 -6.83 25.21 -26.06
C PRO A 132 -8.30 24.87 -25.79
N TRP A 133 -8.54 23.75 -25.11
CA TRP A 133 -9.89 23.44 -24.65
C TRP A 133 -10.29 24.40 -23.50
N LEU A 134 -11.47 25.01 -23.65
CA LEU A 134 -12.10 25.87 -22.65
C LEU A 134 -13.57 25.48 -22.47
N PRO A 135 -14.08 25.40 -21.23
CA PRO A 135 -15.51 25.18 -21.02
C PRO A 135 -16.31 26.40 -21.53
N ARG A 136 -17.45 26.15 -22.18
CA ARG A 136 -18.32 27.20 -22.75
C ARG A 136 -19.08 28.00 -21.69
N SER A 137 -19.18 27.44 -20.48
CA SER A 137 -19.81 28.05 -19.31
C SER A 137 -19.12 27.50 -18.06
N GLY A 138 -18.84 28.34 -17.08
CA GLY A 138 -18.09 27.97 -15.88
C GLY A 138 -16.63 28.42 -15.94
N SER A 139 -16.06 28.72 -14.78
CA SER A 139 -14.68 29.18 -14.66
C SER A 139 -13.72 27.98 -14.71
N ARG A 140 -12.71 28.01 -15.59
CA ARG A 140 -11.52 27.14 -15.51
C ARG A 140 -10.66 27.45 -14.27
N ALA A 141 -10.92 28.57 -13.59
CA ALA A 141 -10.12 29.15 -12.51
C ALA A 141 -10.45 28.61 -11.10
N GLY A 142 -11.31 27.62 -10.97
CA GLY A 142 -11.48 26.83 -9.75
C GLY A 142 -11.10 25.39 -10.03
N HIS A 143 -9.94 24.95 -9.52
CA HIS A 143 -9.46 23.56 -9.61
C HIS A 143 -8.82 23.10 -10.94
N GLY A 144 -8.04 23.97 -11.58
CA GLY A 144 -6.95 23.49 -12.43
C GLY A 144 -5.83 23.01 -11.51
N VAL A 145 -5.58 21.70 -11.46
CA VAL A 145 -4.45 21.13 -10.72
C VAL A 145 -3.18 21.64 -11.40
N THR A 146 -2.57 22.68 -10.83
CA THR A 146 -1.32 23.24 -11.33
C THR A 146 -0.17 22.26 -11.09
N ALA A 147 0.89 22.29 -11.90
CA ALA A 147 2.07 21.43 -11.69
C ALA A 147 2.62 21.50 -10.25
N ALA A 148 2.52 22.65 -9.58
CA ALA A 148 2.86 22.81 -8.16
C ALA A 148 1.93 22.04 -7.20
N GLN A 149 0.65 21.86 -7.56
CA GLN A 149 -0.28 21.01 -6.83
C GLN A 149 -0.08 19.52 -7.17
N ILE A 150 0.32 19.20 -8.40
CA ILE A 150 0.76 17.83 -8.77
C ILE A 150 2.01 17.48 -7.97
N ASP A 151 3.02 18.35 -7.90
CA ASP A 151 4.25 18.13 -7.14
C ASP A 151 4.00 18.09 -5.63
N ALA A 152 3.21 19.01 -5.08
CA ALA A 152 2.83 18.98 -3.67
C ALA A 152 2.06 17.71 -3.31
N ARG A 153 1.30 17.16 -4.26
CA ARG A 153 0.49 15.96 -4.04
C ARG A 153 1.24 14.68 -4.35
N ALA A 154 2.17 14.66 -5.30
CA ALA A 154 3.18 13.62 -5.44
C ALA A 154 4.05 13.56 -4.18
N MET A 155 4.36 14.69 -3.55
CA MET A 155 5.00 14.72 -2.23
C MET A 155 4.11 14.16 -1.12
N LEU A 156 2.79 14.45 -1.12
CA LEU A 156 1.85 13.91 -0.13
C LEU A 156 1.52 12.41 -0.35
N THR A 157 1.42 11.96 -1.61
CA THR A 157 1.26 10.57 -2.02
C THR A 157 2.54 9.81 -1.77
N ALA A 158 3.71 10.33 -2.13
CA ALA A 158 5.00 9.76 -1.71
C ALA A 158 5.16 9.78 -0.19
N ALA A 159 4.61 10.76 0.53
CA ALA A 159 4.59 10.74 1.99
C ALA A 159 3.59 9.72 2.55
N ARG A 160 2.45 9.51 1.88
CA ARG A 160 1.45 8.48 2.22
C ARG A 160 1.97 7.10 1.92
N ASP A 161 2.62 6.90 0.79
CA ASP A 161 3.22 5.66 0.31
C ASP A 161 4.50 5.37 1.08
N LYS A 162 5.28 6.38 1.45
CA LYS A 162 6.33 6.26 2.46
C LYS A 162 5.73 5.89 3.82
N ARG A 163 4.63 6.50 4.24
CA ARG A 163 3.95 6.15 5.50
C ARG A 163 3.28 4.77 5.44
N ALA A 164 2.81 4.33 4.28
CA ALA A 164 2.23 3.02 4.04
C ALA A 164 3.32 1.94 3.90
N ALA A 165 4.47 2.27 3.31
CA ALA A 165 5.69 1.46 3.32
C ALA A 165 6.33 1.42 4.71
N ASP A 166 6.21 2.49 5.51
CA ASP A 166 6.58 2.50 6.92
C ASP A 166 5.63 1.59 7.73
N LEU A 167 4.36 1.47 7.31
CA LEU A 167 3.34 0.61 7.93
C LEU A 167 3.36 -0.85 7.40
N ASN A 168 3.85 -1.08 6.18
CA ASN A 168 3.97 -2.39 5.54
C ASN A 168 5.18 -2.42 4.58
N PRO A 169 6.40 -2.54 5.12
CA PRO A 169 7.61 -2.44 4.31
C PRO A 169 7.72 -3.59 3.29
N GLU A 170 8.01 -3.22 2.05
CA GLU A 170 8.33 -4.13 0.95
C GLU A 170 9.75 -4.69 1.11
N GLY A 171 9.93 -5.96 0.73
CA GLY A 171 11.22 -6.65 0.77
C GLY A 171 11.18 -8.02 1.45
N PRO A 172 12.25 -8.83 1.31
CA PRO A 172 12.33 -10.15 1.92
C PRO A 172 12.31 -10.04 3.44
N ARG A 173 11.28 -10.62 4.06
CA ARG A 173 11.08 -10.59 5.52
C ARG A 173 11.90 -11.65 6.22
N PHE A 174 12.57 -11.27 7.30
CA PHE A 174 13.35 -12.18 8.14
C PHE A 174 12.86 -12.14 9.58
N VAL A 175 12.33 -13.27 10.06
CA VAL A 175 11.88 -13.40 11.45
C VAL A 175 13.09 -13.58 12.35
N VAL A 176 13.22 -12.73 13.36
CA VAL A 176 14.26 -12.87 14.38
C VAL A 176 13.66 -13.33 15.70
N SER A 177 14.31 -14.30 16.33
CA SER A 177 13.97 -14.71 17.69
C SER A 177 15.20 -15.13 18.48
N GLY A 178 15.10 -15.08 19.80
CA GLY A 178 16.13 -15.56 20.70
C GLY A 178 15.74 -15.40 22.16
N PRO A 179 16.62 -15.82 23.08
CA PRO A 179 16.40 -15.75 24.52
C PRO A 179 16.08 -14.34 25.02
N ALA A 180 15.17 -14.27 25.99
CA ALA A 180 14.79 -13.02 26.66
C ALA A 180 15.94 -12.37 27.46
N LYS A 181 16.91 -13.18 27.90
CA LYS A 181 18.10 -12.75 28.66
C LYS A 181 19.37 -12.75 27.80
N TRP A 182 19.27 -12.34 26.54
CA TRP A 182 20.42 -12.23 25.66
C TRP A 182 21.30 -11.02 26.03
N THR A 183 22.62 -11.21 26.06
CA THR A 183 23.57 -10.14 26.43
C THR A 183 24.62 -9.86 25.35
N ASP A 184 24.85 -10.78 24.41
CA ASP A 184 25.82 -10.62 23.33
C ASP A 184 25.26 -9.75 22.19
N VAL A 185 25.40 -8.44 22.35
CA VAL A 185 24.94 -7.45 21.35
C VAL A 185 25.69 -7.60 20.03
N ASP A 186 26.99 -7.89 20.08
CA ASP A 186 27.87 -7.95 18.92
C ASP A 186 27.49 -9.13 18.01
N ALA A 187 27.14 -10.28 18.58
CA ALA A 187 26.67 -11.43 17.81
C ALA A 187 25.40 -11.12 16.99
N VAL A 188 24.47 -10.36 17.57
CA VAL A 188 23.24 -9.93 16.86
C VAL A 188 23.58 -8.96 15.74
N PHE A 189 24.41 -7.96 16.02
CA PHE A 189 24.82 -6.95 15.03
C PHE A 189 25.59 -7.60 13.87
N ALA A 190 26.57 -8.45 14.15
CA ALA A 190 27.38 -9.13 13.13
C ALA A 190 26.52 -10.05 12.25
N ALA A 191 25.57 -10.78 12.83
CA ALA A 191 24.69 -11.66 12.07
C ALA A 191 23.76 -10.87 11.14
N LEU A 192 23.17 -9.78 11.63
CA LEU A 192 22.24 -8.96 10.85
C LEU A 192 22.97 -8.09 9.81
N ASP A 193 24.16 -7.56 10.10
CA ASP A 193 24.99 -6.87 9.11
C ASP A 193 25.41 -7.83 7.98
N LYS A 194 25.76 -9.08 8.31
CA LYS A 194 26.03 -10.13 7.30
C LYS A 194 24.79 -10.43 6.46
N LEU A 195 23.62 -10.50 7.07
CA LEU A 195 22.36 -10.75 6.36
C LEU A 195 22.02 -9.59 5.42
N ARG A 196 22.11 -8.35 5.91
CA ARG A 196 21.88 -7.13 5.13
C ARG A 196 22.84 -6.96 3.97
N SER A 197 24.10 -7.36 4.13
CA SER A 197 25.08 -7.33 3.02
C SER A 197 24.64 -8.17 1.81
N ARG A 198 23.84 -9.22 2.03
CA ARG A 198 23.29 -10.09 0.98
C ARG A 198 21.89 -9.67 0.53
N LYS A 199 21.12 -9.06 1.43
CA LYS A 199 19.74 -8.61 1.22
C LYS A 199 19.58 -7.18 1.74
N PRO A 200 20.02 -6.16 0.98
CA PRO A 200 20.02 -4.77 1.44
C PRO A 200 18.62 -4.20 1.70
N ASP A 201 17.61 -4.73 1.01
CA ASP A 201 16.17 -4.41 1.04
C ASP A 201 15.39 -5.24 2.09
N MET A 202 16.09 -5.94 2.99
CA MET A 202 15.44 -6.82 3.96
C MET A 202 14.53 -6.09 4.96
N VAL A 203 13.50 -6.81 5.41
CA VAL A 203 12.58 -6.35 6.48
C VAL A 203 12.75 -7.25 7.71
N LEU A 204 12.95 -6.65 8.88
CA LEU A 204 13.09 -7.38 10.13
C LEU A 204 11.70 -7.66 10.75
N VAL A 205 11.39 -8.90 11.08
CA VAL A 205 10.14 -9.26 11.77
C VAL A 205 10.46 -9.75 13.19
N THR A 206 9.86 -9.15 14.21
CA THR A 206 10.01 -9.57 15.62
C THR A 206 8.66 -9.68 16.31
N LYS A 207 8.62 -10.29 17.50
CA LYS A 207 7.40 -10.39 18.35
C LYS A 207 7.41 -9.39 19.50
N GLY A 208 8.37 -8.47 19.52
CA GLY A 208 8.53 -7.49 20.60
C GLY A 208 9.10 -8.06 21.90
N ALA A 209 9.69 -9.26 21.89
CA ALA A 209 10.30 -9.85 23.09
C ALA A 209 11.55 -9.05 23.56
N PRO A 210 11.89 -9.08 24.85
CA PRO A 210 13.16 -8.55 25.35
C PRO A 210 14.35 -9.41 24.91
N GLY A 211 15.57 -8.98 25.24
CA GLY A 211 16.80 -9.71 24.89
C GLY A 211 17.14 -9.60 23.41
N ALA A 212 17.32 -10.74 22.73
CA ALA A 212 17.83 -10.78 21.36
C ALA A 212 16.95 -10.00 20.37
N GLU A 213 15.63 -10.09 20.51
CA GLU A 213 14.67 -9.37 19.65
C GLU A 213 14.70 -7.85 19.88
N LEU A 214 14.92 -7.40 21.12
CA LEU A 214 15.10 -5.98 21.41
C LEU A 214 16.41 -5.44 20.80
N VAL A 215 17.50 -6.21 20.89
CA VAL A 215 18.78 -5.83 20.27
C VAL A 215 18.63 -5.76 18.75
N ALA A 216 17.94 -6.72 18.13
CA ALA A 216 17.69 -6.73 16.69
C ALA A 216 16.86 -5.52 16.23
N ARG A 217 15.84 -5.12 16.99
CA ARG A 217 15.08 -3.89 16.71
C ARG A 217 15.92 -2.62 16.82
N LYS A 218 16.82 -2.56 17.81
CA LYS A 218 17.77 -1.43 17.94
C LYS A 218 18.76 -1.38 16.78
N TRP A 219 19.26 -2.53 16.34
CA TRP A 219 20.09 -2.64 15.13
C TRP A 219 19.33 -2.11 13.91
N ALA A 220 18.09 -2.54 13.71
CA ALA A 220 17.27 -2.12 12.57
C ALA A 220 17.07 -0.60 12.55
N ALA A 221 16.74 -0.01 13.71
CA ALA A 221 16.62 1.44 13.86
C ALA A 221 17.93 2.17 13.55
N LEU A 222 19.07 1.68 14.02
CA LEU A 222 20.39 2.29 13.76
C LEU A 222 20.80 2.21 12.29
N ARG A 223 20.42 1.12 11.61
CA ARG A 223 20.80 0.83 10.22
C ARG A 223 19.81 1.37 9.18
N GLY A 224 18.67 1.91 9.62
CA GLY A 224 17.57 2.32 8.75
C GLY A 224 16.88 1.14 8.06
N THR A 225 16.94 -0.04 8.66
CA THR A 225 16.30 -1.25 8.14
C THR A 225 14.83 -1.26 8.57
N PRO A 226 13.85 -1.42 7.67
CA PRO A 226 12.45 -1.51 8.05
C PRO A 226 12.17 -2.68 8.99
N GLN A 227 11.24 -2.50 9.93
CA GLN A 227 10.88 -3.54 10.90
C GLN A 227 9.37 -3.65 11.12
N ILE A 228 8.88 -4.88 11.21
CA ILE A 228 7.51 -5.22 11.60
C ILE A 228 7.56 -5.87 12.98
N THR A 229 6.74 -5.39 13.90
CA THR A 229 6.56 -6.02 15.21
C THR A 229 5.19 -6.66 15.28
N VAL A 230 5.14 -7.99 15.33
CA VAL A 230 3.91 -8.75 15.56
C VAL A 230 3.57 -8.65 17.05
N ALA A 231 2.49 -7.93 17.36
CA ALA A 231 2.09 -7.68 18.73
C ALA A 231 1.57 -8.96 19.40
N MET A 232 2.07 -9.24 20.60
CA MET A 232 1.56 -10.35 21.41
C MET A 232 0.17 -10.02 21.95
N ASN A 233 -0.84 -10.80 21.55
CA ASN A 233 -2.19 -10.69 22.11
C ASN A 233 -2.29 -11.41 23.47
N TRP A 234 -2.07 -10.66 24.55
CA TRP A 234 -2.04 -11.18 25.92
C TRP A 234 -3.38 -11.77 26.42
N SER A 235 -4.49 -11.49 25.74
CA SER A 235 -5.80 -12.12 26.07
C SER A 235 -5.80 -13.63 25.85
N LEU A 236 -4.84 -14.17 25.09
CA LEU A 236 -4.71 -15.60 24.75
C LEU A 236 -3.89 -16.40 25.77
N GLY A 237 -3.42 -15.76 26.86
CA GLY A 237 -2.70 -16.43 27.96
C GLY A 237 -1.49 -17.24 27.45
N LYS A 238 -1.47 -18.55 27.73
CA LYS A 238 -0.37 -19.46 27.36
C LYS A 238 -0.17 -19.61 25.85
N GLN A 239 -1.16 -19.27 25.02
CA GLN A 239 -1.07 -19.40 23.56
C GLN A 239 -0.51 -18.15 22.87
N THR A 240 -0.37 -17.04 23.59
CA THR A 240 0.04 -15.73 23.08
C THR A 240 1.29 -15.79 22.19
N ALA A 241 2.36 -16.41 22.69
CA ALA A 241 3.63 -16.50 21.98
C ALA A 241 3.58 -17.43 20.74
N PHE A 242 2.74 -18.47 20.80
CA PHE A 242 2.57 -19.41 19.69
C PHE A 242 1.74 -18.82 18.55
N LYS A 243 0.68 -18.07 18.86
CA LYS A 243 -0.09 -17.33 17.83
C LYS A 243 0.74 -16.23 17.18
N ALA A 244 1.54 -15.49 17.96
CA ALA A 244 2.46 -14.50 17.39
C ALA A 244 3.50 -15.12 16.43
N ILE A 245 3.90 -16.38 16.64
CA ILE A 245 4.72 -17.14 15.67
C ILE A 245 3.91 -17.44 14.40
N ASP A 246 2.66 -17.86 14.53
CA ASP A 246 1.81 -18.16 13.37
C ASP A 246 1.58 -16.89 12.52
N GLU A 247 1.31 -15.76 13.16
CA GLU A 247 1.18 -14.45 12.51
C GLU A 247 2.50 -14.02 11.85
N ALA A 248 3.64 -14.17 12.53
CA ALA A 248 4.95 -13.86 11.93
C ALA A 248 5.29 -14.74 10.72
N LEU A 249 4.90 -16.02 10.73
CA LEU A 249 5.10 -16.94 9.61
C LEU A 249 4.05 -16.76 8.50
N ALA A 250 2.87 -16.21 8.80
CA ALA A 250 1.85 -15.86 7.81
C ALA A 250 2.32 -14.72 6.89
N LEU A 251 3.26 -13.88 7.34
CA LEU A 251 3.92 -12.85 6.53
C LEU A 251 4.86 -13.42 5.44
N ALA A 252 4.90 -14.74 5.27
CA ALA A 252 5.73 -15.47 4.29
C ALA A 252 7.22 -15.04 4.31
N PRO A 253 7.92 -15.19 5.45
CA PRO A 253 9.30 -14.74 5.55
C PRO A 253 10.25 -15.56 4.66
N ALA A 254 11.23 -14.87 4.08
CA ALA A 254 12.30 -15.47 3.29
C ALA A 254 13.27 -16.31 4.15
N GLY A 255 13.33 -16.04 5.45
CA GLY A 255 14.14 -16.81 6.38
C GLY A 255 13.86 -16.49 7.84
N VAL A 256 14.37 -17.34 8.73
CA VAL A 256 14.29 -17.16 10.18
C VAL A 256 15.71 -17.16 10.75
N VAL A 257 16.02 -16.19 11.60
CA VAL A 257 17.28 -16.13 12.35
C VAL A 257 16.97 -16.37 13.82
N VAL A 258 17.61 -17.39 14.40
CA VAL A 258 17.42 -17.73 15.81
C VAL A 258 18.77 -17.66 16.53
N PHE A 259 18.84 -16.84 17.57
CA PHE A 259 20.00 -16.74 18.44
C PHE A 259 19.91 -17.75 19.58
N GLU A 260 21.02 -18.41 19.87
CA GLU A 260 21.18 -19.32 21.01
C GLU A 260 22.65 -19.36 21.43
N ASP A 261 22.92 -19.68 22.69
CA ASP A 261 24.26 -20.03 23.15
C ASP A 261 24.16 -21.08 24.27
N ALA A 262 25.31 -21.55 24.77
CA ALA A 262 25.35 -22.56 25.83
C ALA A 262 24.72 -22.09 27.15
N ALA A 263 24.77 -20.79 27.45
CA ALA A 263 24.16 -20.18 28.64
C ALA A 263 22.68 -19.83 28.45
N HIS A 264 22.22 -19.71 27.20
CA HIS A 264 20.88 -19.29 26.81
C HIS A 264 20.33 -20.24 25.73
N PRO A 265 19.95 -21.47 26.11
CA PRO A 265 19.38 -22.44 25.17
C PRO A 265 18.03 -21.98 24.64
N LEU A 266 17.64 -22.56 23.49
CA LEU A 266 16.34 -22.27 22.88
C LEU A 266 15.18 -22.63 23.81
N THR A 267 14.24 -21.71 23.91
CA THR A 267 12.98 -21.93 24.62
C THR A 267 12.01 -22.76 23.77
N GLY A 268 10.98 -23.34 24.41
CA GLY A 268 9.90 -24.05 23.70
C GLY A 268 9.21 -23.18 22.63
N VAL A 269 9.18 -21.87 22.83
CA VAL A 269 8.65 -20.90 21.84
C VAL A 269 9.56 -20.82 20.62
N SER A 270 10.87 -20.63 20.81
CA SER A 270 11.83 -20.60 19.69
C SER A 270 11.93 -21.93 18.96
N LEU A 271 11.85 -23.06 19.68
CA LEU A 271 11.82 -24.39 19.06
C LEU A 271 10.56 -24.60 18.20
N ASN A 272 9.41 -24.12 18.66
CA ASN A 272 8.18 -24.16 17.86
C ASN A 272 8.29 -23.33 16.57
N LEU A 273 8.90 -22.15 16.64
CA LEU A 273 9.18 -21.33 15.46
C LEU A 273 10.04 -22.11 14.44
N ILE A 274 11.12 -22.76 14.88
CA ILE A 274 12.00 -23.55 14.01
C ILE A 274 11.23 -24.70 13.36
N GLN A 275 10.43 -25.45 14.14
CA GLN A 275 9.64 -26.56 13.63
C GLN A 275 8.62 -26.11 12.58
N LYS A 276 7.88 -25.03 12.85
CA LYS A 276 6.89 -24.47 11.91
C LYS A 276 7.54 -23.88 10.66
N ALA A 277 8.70 -23.23 10.79
CA ALA A 277 9.47 -22.75 9.66
C ALA A 277 9.92 -23.91 8.76
N ALA A 278 10.45 -24.99 9.35
CA ALA A 278 10.86 -26.18 8.62
C ALA A 278 9.69 -26.85 7.88
N ALA A 279 8.52 -26.97 8.53
CA ALA A 279 7.31 -27.50 7.91
C ALA A 279 6.85 -26.67 6.69
N LYS A 280 7.08 -25.35 6.72
CA LYS A 280 6.82 -24.41 5.61
C LYS A 280 7.99 -24.28 4.62
N ARG A 281 9.06 -25.06 4.77
CA ARG A 281 10.30 -25.01 3.95
C ARG A 281 11.00 -23.64 3.98
N ILE A 282 10.87 -22.91 5.08
CA ILE A 282 11.55 -21.63 5.31
C ILE A 282 12.94 -21.92 5.91
N ALA A 283 13.99 -21.33 5.34
CA ALA A 283 15.36 -21.54 5.82
C ALA A 283 15.55 -20.95 7.22
N VAL A 284 16.18 -21.72 8.12
CA VAL A 284 16.48 -21.30 9.50
C VAL A 284 17.98 -21.18 9.69
N TRP A 285 18.45 -19.99 10.07
CA TRP A 285 19.82 -19.76 10.49
C TRP A 285 19.90 -19.68 12.01
N ARG A 286 20.54 -20.68 12.62
CA ARG A 286 20.85 -20.71 14.04
C ARG A 286 22.21 -20.06 14.29
N VAL A 287 22.24 -18.99 15.05
CA VAL A 287 23.44 -18.19 15.34
C VAL A 287 23.86 -18.43 16.79
N GLY A 288 25.13 -18.76 17.00
CA GLY A 288 25.70 -19.09 18.32
C GLY A 288 25.61 -20.57 18.70
N ALA A 289 24.96 -21.41 17.88
CA ALA A 289 25.13 -22.85 17.94
C ALA A 289 26.58 -23.21 17.60
N ALA A 290 27.25 -24.00 18.45
CA ALA A 290 28.48 -24.67 18.05
C ALA A 290 28.17 -25.44 16.75
N SER A 291 28.89 -25.11 15.67
CA SER A 291 28.71 -25.74 14.37
C SER A 291 28.76 -27.26 14.53
N PRO A 292 27.74 -28.03 14.09
CA PRO A 292 27.94 -29.45 13.91
C PRO A 292 28.91 -29.57 12.74
N THR A 293 30.15 -29.91 13.08
CA THR A 293 31.24 -30.31 12.19
C THR A 293 30.70 -31.03 10.96
N ALA A 294 31.19 -30.60 9.79
CA ALA A 294 31.03 -31.31 8.53
C ALA A 294 31.17 -32.81 8.75
N ARG A 295 30.09 -33.55 8.54
CA ARG A 295 30.15 -35.01 8.44
C ARG A 295 30.84 -35.30 7.11
N ALA A 296 32.15 -35.50 7.17
CA ALA A 296 32.91 -36.09 6.08
C ALA A 296 32.26 -37.45 5.77
N VAL A 297 31.69 -37.55 4.58
CA VAL A 297 31.36 -38.84 3.97
C VAL A 297 32.63 -39.28 3.27
N ALA A 298 33.27 -40.30 3.84
CA ALA A 298 34.20 -41.16 3.12
C ALA A 298 33.40 -42.14 2.24
#